data_AF-A0A0K1Q729-F1
#
_entry.id   AF-A0A0K1Q729-F1
#
_cell.length_a   1.000
_cell.length_b   1.000
_cell.length_c   1.000
_cell.angle_alpha   90.00
_cell.angle_beta   90.00
_cell.angle_gamma   90.00
#
_symmetry.space_group_name_H-M   'P 1'
#
loop_
_entity.id
_entity.type
_entity.pdbx_description
1 polymer ?
#
loop_
_entity_poly.entity_id
_entity_poly.type
_entity_poly.pdbx_seq_one_letter_code
_entity_poly.pdbx_strand_id
1 'polypeptide(L)'
;MAQKILAGRCADSTLSGDLVQVKVDQIVLARAPLRAVAEAREAGLKKTTAEVAIAYDTHGVSSTATRARTEEMHAATADMLAHGIVLARPGVGFPAPVHLERFASPARLCVTDEPRLAGVGGIGMLTLVVSPGMLAQALAQGSILVRPPRSVQVLLSGRTRPFVCARDVALELIRRGLGEAVGRIEAQHQAPVVIEFAGPSARLLSVSERAVLASLAPQLGAAGALFVSDERTEVFLRDQRRSKAHRALIPDAGAPCDEVLNVDLGAVDPLYMDETGAVRSVRDLAGKPVSQVLLGGDSGVTLRDLFAAAMLLKSKRVPARVEFLVAVPSRQMLEVLASSGELTDLIATGARLIEPDARVMSGELYPPAPGGLSARTHDLEPGMASPKSVVIASAETLAHAVAYGEMGDPRSSFKRPVRATIPRALPTDDVLVVRDRKGTGEAGKKAALATTAPTPWKGSQTLELLEGPGHIANGKQPPPPPASSRNVSEIGGFAVVCSTLDEVRELAGRAVELAPSLRAVLAPFIPSGAVSLFSGVGIAALRLDAAGAKSVKGQRTVALPPPAQWSEKEPTVISFGTQKVPLTWLARGQERAWASAGTARPPAKQARG
;
A
#
# COMPACT_ATOMS: atom_id res chain seq x y z
N MET A 1 -1.87 -18.01 9.42
CA MET A 1 -1.18 -17.05 10.33
C MET A 1 -2.00 -15.80 10.60
N ALA A 2 -2.60 -15.16 9.60
CA ALA A 2 -3.37 -13.93 9.77
C ALA A 2 -4.51 -14.08 10.79
N GLN A 3 -5.28 -15.17 10.70
CA GLN A 3 -6.34 -15.49 11.66
C GLN A 3 -5.81 -15.66 13.09
N LYS A 4 -4.64 -16.28 13.27
CA LYS A 4 -3.99 -16.40 14.59
C LYS A 4 -3.65 -15.03 15.19
N ILE A 5 -3.18 -14.09 14.35
CA ILE A 5 -2.91 -12.71 14.78
C ILE A 5 -4.22 -12.03 15.22
N LEU A 6 -5.30 -12.15 14.44
CA LEU A 6 -6.58 -11.53 14.79
C LEU A 6 -7.24 -12.18 16.02
N ALA A 7 -7.23 -13.51 16.11
CA ALA A 7 -7.80 -14.26 17.24
C ALA A 7 -7.14 -13.87 18.57
N GLY A 8 -5.82 -13.63 18.58
CA GLY A 8 -5.12 -13.12 19.77
C GLY A 8 -5.46 -11.68 20.18
N ARG A 9 -6.27 -10.98 19.38
CA ARG A 9 -6.71 -9.58 19.58
C ARG A 9 -8.22 -9.44 19.63
N CYS A 10 -8.96 -10.54 19.45
CA CYS A 10 -10.40 -10.56 19.45
C CYS A 10 -10.90 -11.28 20.70
N ALA A 11 -12.03 -10.82 21.25
CA ALA A 11 -12.72 -11.55 22.31
C ALA A 11 -13.30 -12.88 21.78
N ASP A 12 -13.75 -12.91 20.51
CA ASP A 12 -14.10 -14.14 19.81
C ASP A 12 -12.86 -14.70 19.09
N SER A 13 -12.21 -15.69 19.69
CA SER A 13 -11.06 -16.35 19.09
C SER A 13 -11.41 -17.20 17.87
N THR A 14 -12.70 -17.52 17.64
CA THR A 14 -13.15 -18.30 16.48
C THR A 14 -13.34 -17.44 15.23
N LEU A 15 -13.38 -16.12 15.40
CA LEU A 15 -13.57 -15.14 14.33
C LEU A 15 -14.84 -15.42 13.50
N SER A 16 -15.94 -15.78 14.17
CA SER A 16 -17.15 -16.31 13.54
C SER A 16 -18.06 -15.25 12.90
N GLY A 17 -17.93 -13.99 13.31
CA GLY A 17 -18.73 -12.88 12.78
C GLY A 17 -18.26 -12.35 11.43
N ASP A 18 -19.18 -11.72 10.67
CA ASP A 18 -18.85 -10.99 9.42
C ASP A 18 -17.82 -9.88 9.67
N LEU A 19 -17.95 -9.20 10.81
CA LEU A 19 -17.00 -8.23 11.32
C LEU A 19 -16.64 -8.61 12.76
N VAL A 20 -15.36 -8.56 13.06
CA VAL A 20 -14.81 -8.86 14.39
C VAL A 20 -14.07 -7.65 14.93
N GLN A 21 -14.30 -7.33 16.21
CA GLN A 21 -13.58 -6.25 16.86
C GLN A 21 -12.22 -6.76 17.32
N VAL A 22 -11.16 -6.11 16.83
CA VAL A 22 -9.77 -6.49 17.12
C VAL A 22 -9.03 -5.32 17.75
N LYS A 23 -8.26 -5.60 18.80
CA LYS A 23 -7.29 -4.66 19.34
C LYS A 23 -6.19 -4.38 18.31
N VAL A 24 -5.79 -3.13 18.20
CA VAL A 24 -4.71 -2.68 17.32
C VAL A 24 -3.43 -2.49 18.14
N ASP A 25 -2.31 -3.04 17.69
CA ASP A 25 -1.03 -2.85 18.37
C ASP A 25 -0.24 -1.67 17.81
N GLN A 26 -0.27 -1.49 16.48
CA GLN A 26 0.45 -0.41 15.82
C GLN A 26 -0.45 0.39 14.88
N ILE A 27 -0.24 1.70 14.85
CA ILE A 27 -0.98 2.64 13.99
C ILE A 27 0.04 3.47 13.22
N VAL A 28 -0.03 3.40 11.88
CA VAL A 28 0.82 4.20 10.98
C VAL A 28 -0.07 5.18 10.22
N LEU A 29 0.29 6.46 10.25
CA LEU A 29 -0.39 7.53 9.53
C LEU A 29 0.60 8.12 8.52
N ALA A 30 0.34 8.03 7.21
CA ALA A 30 1.28 8.55 6.19
C ALA A 30 0.60 9.38 5.09
N ARG A 31 -0.68 9.10 4.75
CA ARG A 31 -1.38 9.86 3.70
C ARG A 31 -2.12 11.06 4.28
N ALA A 32 -2.88 10.88 5.36
CA ALA A 32 -3.72 11.91 5.97
C ALA A 32 -3.57 12.00 7.51
N PRO A 33 -2.35 12.13 8.05
CA PRO A 33 -2.10 12.11 9.50
C PRO A 33 -2.89 13.19 10.27
N LEU A 34 -2.90 14.43 9.79
CA LEU A 34 -3.59 15.54 10.45
C LEU A 34 -5.10 15.29 10.55
N ARG A 35 -5.71 14.72 9.49
CA ARG A 35 -7.13 14.39 9.47
C ARG A 35 -7.46 13.28 10.48
N ALA A 36 -6.70 12.18 10.47
CA ALA A 36 -6.92 11.06 11.38
C ALA A 36 -6.80 11.50 12.85
N VAL A 37 -5.83 12.36 13.18
CA VAL A 37 -5.67 12.91 14.53
C VAL A 37 -6.83 13.84 14.90
N ALA A 38 -7.27 14.72 13.99
CA ALA A 38 -8.41 15.60 14.23
C ALA A 38 -9.71 14.80 14.50
N GLU A 39 -10.01 13.80 13.68
CA GLU A 39 -11.16 12.91 13.87
C GLU A 39 -11.04 12.10 15.18
N ALA A 40 -9.84 11.64 15.55
CA ALA A 40 -9.63 10.92 16.81
C ALA A 40 -9.94 11.81 18.03
N ARG A 41 -9.58 13.10 17.96
CA ARG A 41 -9.88 14.07 19.02
C ARG A 41 -11.37 14.32 19.17
N GLU A 42 -12.10 14.44 18.06
CA GLU A 42 -13.56 14.51 18.09
C GLU A 42 -14.18 13.24 18.70
N ALA A 43 -13.57 12.08 18.45
CA ALA A 43 -13.94 10.81 19.06
C ALA A 43 -13.45 10.65 20.52
N GLY A 44 -12.85 11.67 21.12
CA GLY A 44 -12.44 11.68 22.53
C GLY A 44 -11.04 11.15 22.82
N LEU A 45 -10.12 11.16 21.84
CA LEU A 45 -8.72 10.77 22.02
C LEU A 45 -8.06 11.55 23.18
N LYS A 46 -7.56 10.80 24.16
CA LYS A 46 -6.70 11.33 25.24
C LYS A 46 -5.24 10.93 25.02
N LYS A 47 -4.96 9.63 25.09
CA LYS A 47 -3.67 9.05 24.75
C LYS A 47 -3.95 7.69 24.14
N THR A 48 -3.33 7.41 23.01
CA THR A 48 -3.53 6.13 22.34
C THR A 48 -3.04 4.97 23.20
N THR A 49 -3.75 3.84 23.13
CA THR A 49 -3.36 2.59 23.80
C THR A 49 -2.54 1.67 22.90
N ALA A 50 -2.30 2.06 21.65
CA ALA A 50 -1.42 1.33 20.74
C ALA A 50 0.01 1.26 21.30
N GLU A 51 0.69 0.14 21.07
CA GLU A 51 2.11 -0.02 21.43
C GLU A 51 2.98 1.00 20.68
N VAL A 52 2.63 1.28 19.41
CA VAL A 52 3.26 2.29 18.56
C VAL A 52 2.18 3.03 17.77
N ALA A 53 2.14 4.36 17.87
CA ALA A 53 1.43 5.20 16.91
C ALA A 53 2.41 6.19 16.31
N ILE A 54 2.54 6.22 14.99
CA ILE A 54 3.50 7.07 14.28
C ILE A 54 2.87 7.76 13.08
N ALA A 55 3.11 9.06 12.97
CA ALA A 55 2.85 9.83 11.75
C ALA A 55 4.16 9.95 10.96
N TYR A 56 4.12 9.64 9.67
CA TYR A 56 5.22 9.89 8.73
C TYR A 56 4.90 11.13 7.90
N ASP A 57 5.82 12.10 7.92
CA ASP A 57 5.83 13.14 6.91
C ASP A 57 6.67 12.67 5.72
N THR A 58 5.97 12.32 4.64
CA THR A 58 6.54 11.62 3.49
C THR A 58 6.98 12.55 2.36
N HIS A 59 6.88 13.87 2.55
CA HIS A 59 7.17 14.87 1.52
C HIS A 59 8.39 15.72 1.91
N GLY A 60 9.38 15.76 1.03
CA GLY A 60 10.46 16.74 1.09
C GLY A 60 9.98 18.13 0.68
N VAL A 61 10.75 19.15 1.04
CA VAL A 61 10.41 20.54 0.72
C VAL A 61 10.94 20.89 -0.68
N SER A 62 10.09 20.79 -1.70
CA SER A 62 10.44 21.12 -3.09
C SER A 62 9.60 22.23 -3.72
N SER A 63 8.51 22.65 -3.05
CA SER A 63 7.61 23.72 -3.48
C SER A 63 7.03 24.48 -2.29
N THR A 64 6.43 25.65 -2.55
CA THR A 64 5.70 26.43 -1.52
C THR A 64 4.59 25.63 -0.86
N ALA A 65 3.85 24.81 -1.62
CA ALA A 65 2.79 23.95 -1.10
C ALA A 65 3.35 22.86 -0.16
N THR A 66 4.44 22.17 -0.54
CA THR A 66 5.05 21.16 0.33
C THR A 66 5.70 21.76 1.58
N ARG A 67 6.20 23.00 1.47
CA ARG A 67 6.68 23.74 2.63
C ARG A 67 5.55 24.02 3.62
N ALA A 68 4.42 24.54 3.15
CA ALA A 68 3.24 24.77 4.00
C ALA A 68 2.77 23.48 4.68
N ARG A 69 2.68 22.37 3.95
CA ARG A 69 2.37 21.04 4.53
C ARG A 69 3.34 20.64 5.65
N THR A 70 4.65 20.82 5.43
CA THR A 70 5.68 20.51 6.43
C THR A 70 5.53 21.40 7.67
N GLU A 71 5.23 22.69 7.48
CA GLU A 71 4.97 23.64 8.56
C GLU A 71 3.71 23.28 9.36
N GLU A 72 2.64 22.81 8.71
CA GLU A 72 1.44 22.28 9.36
C GLU A 72 1.72 21.02 10.19
N MET A 73 2.45 20.04 9.63
CA MET A 73 2.89 18.85 10.35
C MET A 73 3.77 19.19 11.55
N HIS A 74 4.67 20.16 11.38
CA HIS A 74 5.51 20.66 12.46
C HIS A 74 4.68 21.32 13.58
N ALA A 75 3.72 22.17 13.22
CA ALA A 75 2.82 22.80 14.19
C ALA A 75 1.97 21.79 14.97
N ALA A 76 1.58 20.67 14.35
CA ALA A 76 0.83 19.60 14.99
C ALA A 76 1.68 18.67 15.88
N THR A 77 3.02 18.79 15.85
CA THR A 77 3.92 17.83 16.51
C THR A 77 3.68 17.74 18.02
N ALA A 78 3.57 18.88 18.71
CA ALA A 78 3.37 18.88 20.17
C ALA A 78 2.05 18.20 20.57
N ASP A 79 0.99 18.43 19.79
CA ASP A 79 -0.34 17.82 19.99
C ASP A 79 -0.28 16.29 19.78
N MET A 80 0.34 15.84 18.67
CA MET A 80 0.54 14.42 18.40
C MET A 80 1.30 13.72 19.53
N LEU A 81 2.39 14.33 20.00
CA LEU A 81 3.21 13.78 21.08
C LEU A 81 2.43 13.67 22.40
N ALA A 82 1.61 14.67 22.73
CA ALA A 82 0.75 14.66 23.93
C ALA A 82 -0.25 13.48 23.89
N HIS A 83 -0.69 13.08 22.69
CA HIS A 83 -1.56 11.93 22.48
C HIS A 83 -0.82 10.58 22.33
N GLY A 84 0.52 10.55 22.46
CA GLY A 84 1.33 9.35 22.33
C GLY A 84 1.65 8.96 20.88
N ILE A 85 1.50 9.89 19.93
CA ILE A 85 1.77 9.69 18.51
C ILE A 85 3.14 10.30 18.20
N VAL A 86 4.10 9.49 17.80
CA VAL A 86 5.45 9.96 17.41
C VAL A 86 5.43 10.49 15.98
N LEU A 87 6.32 11.43 15.66
CA LEU A 87 6.43 11.99 14.32
C LEU A 87 7.76 11.61 13.67
N ALA A 88 7.70 11.02 12.48
CA ALA A 88 8.84 10.85 11.58
C ALA A 88 8.90 12.05 10.63
N ARG A 89 9.97 12.85 10.72
CA ARG A 89 10.15 14.06 9.89
C ARG A 89 10.58 13.74 8.46
N PRO A 90 10.43 14.69 7.52
CA PRO A 90 10.94 14.54 6.16
C PRO A 90 12.41 14.12 6.13
N GLY A 91 12.77 13.29 5.15
CA GLY A 91 14.12 12.76 4.99
C GLY A 91 14.47 11.55 5.88
N VAL A 92 13.54 11.04 6.71
CA VAL A 92 13.76 9.83 7.54
C VAL A 92 13.91 8.55 6.71
N GLY A 93 13.32 8.54 5.51
CA GLY A 93 13.14 7.35 4.68
C GLY A 93 11.68 7.11 4.35
N PHE A 94 11.42 6.10 3.54
CA PHE A 94 10.05 5.69 3.22
C PHE A 94 9.42 4.92 4.40
N PRO A 95 8.08 5.03 4.61
CA PRO A 95 7.42 4.42 5.76
C PRO A 95 7.69 2.92 5.91
N ALA A 96 7.63 2.12 4.84
CA ALA A 96 7.80 0.66 4.93
C ALA A 96 9.21 0.22 5.38
N PRO A 97 10.32 0.67 4.74
CA PRO A 97 11.67 0.39 5.21
C PRO A 97 11.92 0.87 6.65
N VAL A 98 11.58 2.13 6.96
CA VAL A 98 11.82 2.71 8.29
C VAL A 98 11.01 1.96 9.35
N HIS A 99 9.75 1.63 9.06
CA HIS A 99 8.93 0.89 10.00
C HIS A 99 9.45 -0.52 10.24
N LEU A 100 9.87 -1.23 9.18
CA LEU A 100 10.50 -2.54 9.28
C LEU A 100 11.76 -2.52 10.15
N GLU A 101 12.62 -1.51 9.96
CA GLU A 101 13.90 -1.36 10.67
C GLU A 101 13.71 -0.98 12.15
N ARG A 102 12.74 -0.12 12.46
CA ARG A 102 12.68 0.60 13.75
C ARG A 102 11.52 0.17 14.67
N PHE A 103 10.39 -0.27 14.13
CA PHE A 103 9.14 -0.41 14.92
C PHE A 103 8.44 -1.77 14.75
N ALA A 104 8.58 -2.40 13.58
CA ALA A 104 7.83 -3.60 13.24
C ALA A 104 8.13 -4.76 14.19
N SER A 105 7.08 -5.46 14.58
CA SER A 105 7.18 -6.60 15.49
C SER A 105 6.33 -7.75 14.96
N PRO A 106 6.85 -8.99 14.89
CA PRO A 106 6.08 -10.14 14.45
C PRO A 106 4.86 -10.42 15.33
N ALA A 107 3.88 -11.10 14.76
CA ALA A 107 2.63 -11.47 15.43
C ALA A 107 1.85 -10.27 15.99
N ARG A 108 2.02 -9.09 15.36
CA ARG A 108 1.28 -7.85 15.64
C ARG A 108 0.33 -7.49 14.50
N LEU A 109 -0.72 -6.75 14.85
CA LEU A 109 -1.62 -6.10 13.92
C LEU A 109 -1.27 -4.61 13.86
N CYS A 110 -0.96 -4.15 12.66
CA CYS A 110 -0.78 -2.76 12.31
C CYS A 110 -1.90 -2.31 11.37
N VAL A 111 -2.44 -1.12 11.61
CA VAL A 111 -3.40 -0.47 10.70
C VAL A 111 -2.78 0.80 10.14
N THR A 112 -3.07 1.09 8.87
CA THR A 112 -2.42 2.19 8.14
C THR A 112 -3.32 2.76 7.04
N ASP A 113 -3.08 3.99 6.61
CA ASP A 113 -3.61 4.53 5.35
C ASP A 113 -2.60 4.39 4.18
N GLU A 114 -1.43 3.82 4.43
CA GLU A 114 -0.37 3.59 3.44
C GLU A 114 -0.37 2.14 2.95
N PRO A 115 -0.88 1.84 1.74
CA PRO A 115 -0.86 0.48 1.20
C PRO A 115 0.55 -0.11 1.08
N ARG A 116 1.57 0.70 0.81
CA ARG A 116 2.94 0.22 0.59
C ARG A 116 3.63 -0.24 1.88
N LEU A 117 3.00 -0.02 3.05
CA LEU A 117 3.44 -0.60 4.32
C LEU A 117 3.37 -2.14 4.34
N ALA A 118 2.65 -2.76 3.38
CA ALA A 118 2.52 -4.22 3.27
C ALA A 118 3.85 -4.99 3.26
N GLY A 119 4.95 -4.37 2.80
CA GLY A 119 6.30 -4.95 2.86
C GLY A 119 6.73 -5.36 4.27
N VAL A 120 6.18 -4.73 5.32
CA VAL A 120 6.49 -5.07 6.71
C VAL A 120 6.01 -6.50 7.07
N GLY A 121 5.10 -7.07 6.29
CA GLY A 121 4.71 -8.48 6.34
C GLY A 121 5.88 -9.47 6.27
N GLY A 122 7.03 -9.06 5.71
CA GLY A 122 8.25 -9.86 5.66
C GLY A 122 8.84 -10.26 7.02
N ILE A 123 8.49 -9.52 8.08
CA ILE A 123 8.87 -9.87 9.47
C ILE A 123 7.80 -10.72 10.19
N GLY A 124 6.63 -10.91 9.57
CA GLY A 124 5.47 -11.58 10.19
C GLY A 124 4.54 -10.63 10.97
N MET A 125 4.52 -9.35 10.63
CA MET A 125 3.52 -8.38 11.14
C MET A 125 2.39 -8.20 10.12
N LEU A 126 1.14 -8.31 10.55
CA LEU A 126 0.00 -8.10 9.67
C LEU A 126 -0.30 -6.60 9.59
N THR A 127 -0.22 -6.04 8.38
CA THR A 127 -0.61 -4.65 8.09
C THR A 127 -1.92 -4.63 7.31
N LEU A 128 -2.91 -3.88 7.78
CA LEU A 128 -4.18 -3.69 7.08
C LEU A 128 -4.38 -2.22 6.72
N VAL A 129 -4.76 -1.96 5.47
CA VAL A 129 -5.09 -0.61 5.01
C VAL A 129 -6.52 -0.29 5.40
N VAL A 130 -6.72 0.84 6.09
CA VAL A 130 -8.02 1.28 6.61
C VAL A 130 -8.23 2.77 6.38
N SER A 131 -9.47 3.23 6.52
CA SER A 131 -9.80 4.64 6.25
C SER A 131 -9.27 5.56 7.35
N PRO A 132 -9.09 6.87 7.09
CA PRO A 132 -8.71 7.83 8.13
C PRO A 132 -9.62 7.81 9.36
N GLY A 133 -10.92 7.58 9.19
CA GLY A 133 -11.84 7.46 10.32
C GLY A 133 -11.70 6.16 11.11
N MET A 134 -11.27 5.06 10.48
CA MET A 134 -10.89 3.84 11.20
C MET A 134 -9.55 4.01 11.92
N LEU A 135 -8.60 4.76 11.35
CA LEU A 135 -7.38 5.16 12.06
C LEU A 135 -7.70 6.03 13.27
N ALA A 136 -8.64 6.97 13.14
CA ALA A 136 -9.14 7.78 14.23
C ALA A 136 -9.77 6.91 15.34
N GLN A 137 -10.60 5.93 14.96
CA GLN A 137 -11.15 4.95 15.89
C GLN A 137 -10.04 4.14 16.59
N ALA A 138 -9.06 3.65 15.84
CA ALA A 138 -7.92 2.91 16.40
C ALA A 138 -7.13 3.76 17.41
N LEU A 139 -6.90 5.04 17.11
CA LEU A 139 -6.22 5.98 18.01
C LEU A 139 -7.03 6.21 19.29
N ALA A 140 -8.33 6.48 19.17
CA ALA A 140 -9.19 6.86 20.29
C ALA A 140 -9.60 5.67 21.17
N GLN A 141 -9.85 4.50 20.56
CA GLN A 141 -10.45 3.34 21.23
C GLN A 141 -9.50 2.13 21.33
N GLY A 142 -8.36 2.14 20.62
CA GLY A 142 -7.41 1.03 20.62
C GLY A 142 -7.86 -0.23 19.87
N SER A 143 -9.01 -0.17 19.19
CA SER A 143 -9.60 -1.30 18.46
C SER A 143 -10.38 -0.84 17.24
N ILE A 144 -10.56 -1.74 16.27
CA ILE A 144 -11.37 -1.53 15.07
C ILE A 144 -12.16 -2.78 14.73
N LEU A 145 -13.20 -2.64 13.91
CA LEU A 145 -13.90 -3.75 13.29
C LEU A 145 -13.22 -4.12 11.97
N VAL A 146 -12.93 -5.41 11.77
CA VAL A 146 -12.36 -5.93 10.52
C VAL A 146 -13.08 -7.20 10.09
N ARG A 147 -13.06 -7.49 8.80
CA ARG A 147 -13.50 -8.79 8.29
C ARG A 147 -12.39 -9.83 8.51
N PRO A 148 -12.68 -11.02 9.07
CA PRO A 148 -11.71 -12.10 9.16
C PRO A 148 -11.14 -12.47 7.78
N PRO A 149 -9.81 -12.53 7.59
CA PRO A 149 -9.23 -12.79 6.28
C PRO A 149 -9.20 -14.28 5.92
N ARG A 150 -9.14 -14.53 4.61
CA ARG A 150 -8.77 -15.80 3.98
C ARG A 150 -7.29 -15.83 3.64
N SER A 151 -6.78 -17.00 3.23
CA SER A 151 -5.35 -17.18 2.98
C SER A 151 -5.08 -17.92 1.68
N VAL A 152 -4.21 -17.32 0.86
CA VAL A 152 -3.53 -17.98 -0.27
C VAL A 152 -2.09 -18.22 0.15
N GLN A 153 -1.63 -19.47 0.06
CA GLN A 153 -0.27 -19.84 0.45
C GLN A 153 0.67 -19.90 -0.75
N VAL A 154 1.88 -19.41 -0.57
CA VAL A 154 2.96 -19.52 -1.54
C VAL A 154 4.08 -20.39 -0.94
N LEU A 155 4.34 -21.55 -1.53
CA LEU A 155 5.40 -22.47 -1.15
C LEU A 155 6.66 -22.20 -1.98
N LEU A 156 7.69 -21.67 -1.32
CA LEU A 156 8.99 -21.36 -1.91
C LEU A 156 9.96 -22.53 -1.70
N SER A 157 10.56 -23.01 -2.79
CA SER A 157 11.54 -24.10 -2.82
C SER A 157 12.79 -23.73 -3.64
N GLY A 158 13.86 -24.52 -3.55
CA GLY A 158 15.11 -24.24 -4.29
C GLY A 158 15.91 -23.04 -3.76
N ARG A 159 16.83 -22.51 -4.56
CA ARG A 159 17.65 -21.32 -4.24
C ARG A 159 17.75 -20.42 -5.46
N THR A 160 17.75 -19.11 -5.23
CA THR A 160 17.95 -18.14 -6.31
C THR A 160 19.29 -18.38 -7.00
N ARG A 161 19.28 -18.29 -8.34
CA ARG A 161 20.49 -18.37 -9.16
C ARG A 161 21.28 -17.06 -9.06
N PRO A 162 22.58 -17.07 -9.43
CA PRO A 162 23.33 -15.83 -9.55
C PRO A 162 22.62 -14.77 -10.40
N PHE A 163 22.69 -13.51 -9.97
CA PHE A 163 22.02 -12.35 -10.58
C PHE A 163 20.49 -12.36 -10.55
N VAL A 164 19.89 -13.27 -9.78
CA VAL A 164 18.46 -13.27 -9.45
C VAL A 164 18.32 -12.80 -8.00
N CYS A 165 17.51 -11.76 -7.78
CA CYS A 165 17.23 -11.25 -6.44
C CYS A 165 15.76 -11.43 -6.06
N ALA A 166 15.38 -10.99 -4.86
CA ALA A 166 14.00 -11.12 -4.37
C ALA A 166 12.99 -10.42 -5.29
N ARG A 167 13.39 -9.34 -5.98
CA ARG A 167 12.53 -8.65 -6.96
C ARG A 167 12.16 -9.56 -8.14
N ASP A 168 13.08 -10.36 -8.67
CA ASP A 168 12.77 -11.29 -9.76
C ASP A 168 11.81 -12.39 -9.31
N VAL A 169 11.95 -12.86 -8.07
CA VAL A 169 11.00 -13.81 -7.44
C VAL A 169 9.62 -13.16 -7.27
N ALA A 170 9.58 -11.88 -6.89
CA ALA A 170 8.35 -11.11 -6.79
C ALA A 170 7.63 -11.07 -8.15
N LEU A 171 8.36 -10.72 -9.21
CA LEU A 171 7.85 -10.68 -10.57
C LEU A 171 7.39 -12.06 -11.06
N GLU A 172 8.09 -13.15 -10.70
CA GLU A 172 7.67 -14.51 -11.04
C GLU A 172 6.31 -14.87 -10.42
N LEU A 173 6.03 -14.43 -9.18
CA LEU A 173 4.74 -14.68 -8.53
C LEU A 173 3.59 -14.00 -9.27
N ILE A 174 3.81 -12.78 -9.75
CA ILE A 174 2.85 -12.05 -10.58
C ILE A 174 2.65 -12.81 -11.90
N ARG A 175 3.75 -13.21 -12.56
CA ARG A 175 3.72 -13.97 -13.82
C ARG A 175 2.96 -15.30 -13.72
N ARG A 176 2.97 -15.92 -12.54
CA ARG A 176 2.26 -17.18 -12.24
C ARG A 176 0.79 -17.01 -11.86
N GLY A 177 0.25 -15.79 -11.90
CA GLY A 177 -1.17 -15.55 -11.65
C GLY A 177 -1.55 -15.47 -10.16
N LEU A 178 -0.62 -15.13 -9.26
CA LEU A 178 -0.95 -14.98 -7.83
C LEU A 178 -2.08 -13.96 -7.58
N GLY A 179 -2.16 -12.90 -8.40
CA GLY A 179 -3.26 -11.93 -8.33
C GLY A 179 -4.62 -12.51 -8.72
N GLU A 180 -4.65 -13.43 -9.70
CA GLU A 180 -5.88 -14.12 -10.12
C GLU A 180 -6.39 -15.03 -9.01
N ALA A 181 -5.49 -15.77 -8.35
CA ALA A 181 -5.78 -16.58 -7.17
C ALA A 181 -6.38 -15.71 -6.04
N VAL A 182 -5.72 -14.60 -5.69
CA VAL A 182 -6.21 -13.64 -4.68
C VAL A 182 -7.62 -13.14 -5.02
N GLY A 183 -7.83 -12.64 -6.24
CA GLY A 183 -9.12 -12.10 -6.66
C GLY A 183 -10.23 -13.16 -6.65
N ARG A 184 -9.92 -14.39 -7.07
CA ARG A 184 -10.88 -15.51 -7.08
C ARG A 184 -11.30 -15.91 -5.66
N ILE A 185 -10.34 -16.09 -4.74
CA ILE A 185 -10.64 -16.44 -3.34
C ILE A 185 -11.42 -15.31 -2.66
N GLU A 186 -11.03 -14.06 -2.88
CA GLU A 186 -11.73 -12.92 -2.30
C GLU A 186 -13.17 -12.81 -2.82
N ALA A 187 -13.39 -13.00 -4.12
CA ALA A 187 -14.74 -12.99 -4.70
C ALA A 187 -15.62 -14.14 -4.18
N GLN A 188 -15.03 -15.32 -4.00
CA GLN A 188 -15.74 -16.52 -3.49
C GLN A 188 -16.16 -16.37 -2.03
N HIS A 189 -15.27 -15.86 -1.17
CA HIS A 189 -15.53 -15.76 0.26
C HIS A 189 -16.08 -14.40 0.70
N GLN A 190 -15.99 -13.39 -0.17
CA GLN A 190 -16.32 -11.99 0.11
C GLN A 190 -15.58 -11.45 1.35
N ALA A 191 -14.34 -11.90 1.51
CA ALA A 191 -13.48 -11.62 2.65
C ALA A 191 -12.06 -11.25 2.17
N PRO A 192 -11.35 -10.38 2.89
CA PRO A 192 -10.00 -9.97 2.50
C PRO A 192 -9.06 -11.17 2.42
N VAL A 193 -8.16 -11.21 1.45
CA VAL A 193 -7.17 -12.28 1.31
C VAL A 193 -5.80 -11.81 1.80
N VAL A 194 -5.13 -12.63 2.61
CA VAL A 194 -3.72 -12.44 3.00
C VAL A 194 -2.86 -13.51 2.33
N ILE A 195 -1.75 -13.09 1.73
CA ILE A 195 -0.77 -14.00 1.12
C ILE A 195 0.16 -14.52 2.22
N GLU A 196 0.25 -15.84 2.40
CA GLU A 196 1.12 -16.46 3.39
C GLU A 196 2.28 -17.19 2.72
N PHE A 197 3.50 -16.69 2.91
CA PHE A 197 4.70 -17.29 2.35
C PHE A 197 5.27 -18.35 3.28
N ALA A 198 5.53 -19.53 2.72
CA ALA A 198 6.04 -20.70 3.42
C ALA A 198 6.98 -21.51 2.51
N GLY A 199 7.31 -22.74 2.93
CA GLY A 199 8.22 -23.62 2.23
C GLY A 199 9.69 -23.50 2.69
N PRO A 200 10.55 -24.45 2.31
CA PRO A 200 11.93 -24.52 2.77
C PRO A 200 12.73 -23.24 2.47
N SER A 201 12.47 -22.59 1.34
CA SER A 201 13.24 -21.44 0.89
C SER A 201 12.82 -20.13 1.55
N ALA A 202 11.61 -20.04 2.10
CA ALA A 202 11.20 -18.89 2.89
C ALA A 202 12.14 -18.67 4.10
N ARG A 203 12.66 -19.75 4.69
CA ARG A 203 13.65 -19.73 5.79
C ARG A 203 15.07 -19.32 5.35
N LEU A 204 15.35 -19.37 4.05
CA LEU A 204 16.64 -18.97 3.48
C LEU A 204 16.70 -17.47 3.19
N LEU A 205 15.56 -16.84 2.90
CA LEU A 205 15.45 -15.41 2.65
C LEU A 205 15.64 -14.61 3.95
N SER A 206 16.41 -13.53 3.85
CA SER A 206 16.49 -12.49 4.88
C SER A 206 15.16 -11.75 5.01
N VAL A 207 14.91 -11.11 6.17
CA VAL A 207 13.68 -10.32 6.39
C VAL A 207 13.50 -9.22 5.34
N SER A 208 14.58 -8.59 4.87
CA SER A 208 14.51 -7.59 3.81
C SER A 208 14.08 -8.18 2.46
N GLU A 209 14.56 -9.38 2.10
CA GLU A 209 14.11 -10.08 0.88
C GLU A 209 12.64 -10.53 1.00
N ARG A 210 12.23 -10.99 2.19
CA ARG A 210 10.82 -11.29 2.50
C ARG A 210 9.94 -10.06 2.36
N ALA A 211 10.44 -8.88 2.76
CA ALA A 211 9.71 -7.63 2.64
C ALA A 211 9.48 -7.22 1.18
N VAL A 212 10.44 -7.50 0.28
CA VAL A 212 10.26 -7.32 -1.17
C VAL A 212 9.15 -8.21 -1.73
N LEU A 213 9.01 -9.45 -1.24
CA LEU A 213 7.91 -10.32 -1.67
C LEU A 213 6.56 -9.90 -1.06
N ALA A 214 6.56 -9.46 0.20
CA ALA A 214 5.36 -9.00 0.89
C ALA A 214 4.82 -7.68 0.31
N SER A 215 5.67 -6.83 -0.26
CA SER A 215 5.24 -5.54 -0.85
C SER A 215 4.35 -5.69 -2.08
N LEU A 216 4.23 -6.87 -2.67
CA LEU A 216 3.33 -7.14 -3.79
C LEU A 216 1.85 -7.16 -3.40
N ALA A 217 1.53 -7.41 -2.13
CA ALA A 217 0.15 -7.65 -1.71
C ALA A 217 -0.84 -6.57 -2.20
N PRO A 218 -0.55 -5.25 -2.06
CA PRO A 218 -1.44 -4.21 -2.54
C PRO A 218 -1.65 -4.25 -4.04
N GLN A 219 -0.62 -4.54 -4.84
CA GLN A 219 -0.70 -4.66 -6.31
C GLN A 219 -1.50 -5.87 -6.76
N LEU A 220 -1.49 -6.95 -5.98
CA LEU A 220 -2.23 -8.18 -6.26
C LEU A 220 -3.68 -8.16 -5.75
N GLY A 221 -4.04 -7.14 -4.97
CA GLY A 221 -5.39 -6.95 -4.42
C GLY A 221 -5.55 -7.60 -3.05
N ALA A 222 -4.50 -8.22 -2.54
CA ALA A 222 -4.47 -8.81 -1.21
C ALA A 222 -4.45 -7.71 -0.15
N ALA A 223 -5.11 -7.97 0.97
CA ALA A 223 -5.14 -7.08 2.13
C ALA A 223 -3.77 -6.94 2.82
N GLY A 224 -2.91 -7.94 2.65
CA GLY A 224 -1.56 -7.95 3.17
C GLY A 224 -0.83 -9.24 2.82
N ALA A 225 0.41 -9.36 3.29
CA ALA A 225 1.20 -10.57 3.17
C ALA A 225 1.91 -10.88 4.49
N LEU A 226 2.24 -12.14 4.73
CA LEU A 226 2.92 -12.59 5.94
C LEU A 226 3.99 -13.64 5.60
N PHE A 227 5.15 -13.47 6.24
CA PHE A 227 6.11 -14.56 6.42
C PHE A 227 6.02 -15.11 7.85
N VAL A 228 6.51 -16.33 8.01
CA VAL A 228 6.80 -16.89 9.33
C VAL A 228 7.82 -16.00 10.07
N SER A 229 7.69 -15.95 11.39
CA SER A 229 8.71 -15.37 12.26
C SER A 229 9.55 -16.49 12.86
N ASP A 230 10.77 -16.59 12.34
CA ASP A 230 11.74 -17.67 12.55
C ASP A 230 13.12 -17.11 12.94
N GLU A 231 14.18 -17.92 12.85
CA GLU A 231 15.53 -17.53 13.25
C GLU A 231 16.08 -16.37 12.42
N ARG A 232 15.61 -16.18 11.17
CA ARG A 232 15.98 -15.02 10.36
C ARG A 232 15.36 -13.74 10.90
N THR A 233 14.14 -13.84 11.42
CA THR A 233 13.47 -12.73 12.09
C THR A 233 14.15 -12.36 13.39
N GLU A 234 14.57 -13.36 14.19
CA GLU A 234 15.36 -13.13 15.39
C GLU A 234 16.69 -12.43 15.08
N VAL A 235 17.45 -12.94 14.09
CA VAL A 235 18.72 -12.34 13.65
C VAL A 235 18.51 -10.91 13.17
N PHE A 236 17.51 -10.65 12.35
CA PHE A 236 17.20 -9.30 11.88
C PHE A 236 16.91 -8.35 13.05
N LEU A 237 16.05 -8.76 13.99
CA LEU A 237 15.72 -7.94 15.16
C LEU A 237 16.93 -7.71 16.06
N ARG A 238 17.81 -8.69 16.22
CA ARG A 238 19.08 -8.52 16.95
C ARG A 238 20.00 -7.52 16.26
N ASP A 239 20.18 -7.66 14.95
CA ASP A 239 21.04 -6.78 14.14
C ASP A 239 20.50 -5.32 14.14
N GLN A 240 19.18 -5.17 14.36
CA GLN A 240 18.49 -3.88 14.59
C GLN A 240 18.47 -3.41 16.06
N ARG A 241 19.09 -4.14 17.00
CA ARG A 241 19.07 -3.87 18.46
C ARG A 241 17.66 -3.92 19.08
N ARG A 242 16.78 -4.75 18.53
CA ARG A 242 15.36 -4.93 18.90
C ARG A 242 14.99 -6.38 19.21
N SER A 243 15.92 -7.20 19.72
CA SER A 243 15.66 -8.62 20.06
C SER A 243 14.42 -8.84 20.94
N LYS A 244 14.07 -7.88 21.83
CA LYS A 244 12.87 -7.95 22.69
C LYS A 244 11.55 -7.98 21.92
N ALA A 245 11.53 -7.47 20.69
CA ALA A 245 10.36 -7.50 19.81
C ALA A 245 10.13 -8.87 19.16
N HIS A 246 11.08 -9.80 19.24
CA HIS A 246 10.93 -11.10 18.60
C HIS A 246 9.77 -11.90 19.20
N ARG A 247 8.91 -12.44 18.34
CA ARG A 247 7.83 -13.35 18.68
C ARG A 247 7.78 -14.41 17.58
N ALA A 248 7.68 -15.69 17.96
CA ALA A 248 7.50 -16.75 16.98
C ALA A 248 6.11 -16.63 16.33
N LEU A 249 6.04 -16.85 15.02
CA LEU A 249 4.79 -16.91 14.28
C LEU A 249 4.92 -18.01 13.23
N ILE A 250 4.15 -19.07 13.43
CA ILE A 250 4.08 -20.21 12.51
C ILE A 250 2.60 -20.55 12.27
N PRO A 251 2.24 -21.05 11.08
CA PRO A 251 0.90 -21.60 10.85
C PRO A 251 0.68 -22.83 11.73
N ASP A 252 -0.58 -23.06 12.14
CA ASP A 252 -0.95 -24.29 12.83
C ASP A 252 -0.96 -25.48 11.86
N ALA A 253 -0.71 -26.68 12.38
CA ALA A 253 -0.82 -27.89 11.58
C ALA A 253 -2.27 -28.07 11.10
N GLY A 254 -2.45 -28.28 9.80
CA GLY A 254 -3.78 -28.41 9.19
C GLY A 254 -4.58 -27.11 9.11
N ALA A 255 -3.96 -25.94 9.32
CA ALA A 255 -4.64 -24.66 9.14
C ALA A 255 -5.24 -24.56 7.73
N PRO A 256 -6.49 -24.10 7.59
CA PRO A 256 -7.15 -24.02 6.30
C PRO A 256 -6.42 -23.04 5.38
N CYS A 257 -6.24 -23.45 4.13
CA CYS A 257 -5.72 -22.61 3.07
C CYS A 257 -6.55 -22.86 1.82
N ASP A 258 -7.05 -21.78 1.22
CA ASP A 258 -7.98 -21.87 0.10
C ASP A 258 -7.27 -22.25 -1.20
N GLU A 259 -5.98 -21.90 -1.32
CA GLU A 259 -5.19 -22.17 -2.51
C GLU A 259 -3.69 -22.16 -2.20
N VAL A 260 -2.93 -23.02 -2.88
CA VAL A 260 -1.49 -23.15 -2.72
C VAL A 260 -0.80 -22.98 -4.07
N LEU A 261 0.11 -22.02 -4.16
CA LEU A 261 0.99 -21.80 -5.31
C LEU A 261 2.41 -22.27 -4.99
N ASN A 262 3.01 -23.06 -5.88
CA ASN A 262 4.39 -23.52 -5.74
C ASN A 262 5.33 -22.73 -6.66
N VAL A 263 6.47 -22.29 -6.10
CA VAL A 263 7.53 -21.61 -6.86
C VAL A 263 8.89 -22.20 -6.50
N ASP A 264 9.61 -22.65 -7.52
CA ASP A 264 11.02 -23.03 -7.43
C ASP A 264 11.90 -21.83 -7.76
N LEU A 265 12.63 -21.34 -6.75
CA LEU A 265 13.55 -20.21 -6.88
C LEU A 265 14.72 -20.50 -7.83
N GLY A 266 15.07 -21.78 -8.05
CA GLY A 266 16.10 -22.20 -8.99
C GLY A 266 15.70 -22.03 -10.45
N ALA A 267 14.40 -22.00 -10.74
CA ALA A 267 13.85 -21.82 -12.07
C ALA A 267 13.60 -20.34 -12.44
N VAL A 268 13.76 -19.42 -11.47
CA VAL A 268 13.53 -17.98 -11.70
C VAL A 268 14.67 -17.40 -12.52
N ASP A 269 14.34 -16.69 -13.60
CA ASP A 269 15.26 -15.88 -14.41
C ASP A 269 15.13 -14.39 -14.01
N PRO A 270 16.06 -13.51 -14.42
CA PRO A 270 15.86 -12.08 -14.33
C PRO A 270 14.64 -11.66 -15.16
N LEU A 271 13.70 -10.94 -14.54
CA LEU A 271 12.43 -10.54 -15.13
C LEU A 271 12.26 -9.03 -15.13
N TYR A 272 11.34 -8.54 -15.95
CA TYR A 272 10.82 -7.17 -15.84
C TYR A 272 9.29 -7.18 -15.90
N MET A 273 8.69 -6.16 -15.29
CA MET A 273 7.30 -5.79 -15.50
C MET A 273 7.26 -4.54 -16.39
N ASP A 274 6.38 -4.52 -17.40
CA ASP A 274 6.14 -3.35 -18.24
C ASP A 274 5.06 -2.42 -17.65
N GLU A 275 4.76 -1.32 -18.36
CA GLU A 275 3.74 -0.36 -17.94
C GLU A 275 2.31 -0.94 -17.89
N THR A 276 2.07 -2.08 -18.53
CA THR A 276 0.78 -2.78 -18.52
C THR A 276 0.63 -3.74 -17.34
N GLY A 277 1.69 -3.92 -16.55
CA GLY A 277 1.76 -4.90 -15.47
C GLY A 277 2.15 -6.31 -15.93
N ALA A 278 2.44 -6.50 -17.23
CA ALA A 278 2.82 -7.79 -17.76
C ALA A 278 4.29 -8.10 -17.45
N VAL A 279 4.54 -9.30 -16.93
CA VAL A 279 5.88 -9.75 -16.54
C VAL A 279 6.49 -10.65 -17.61
N ARG A 280 7.69 -10.28 -18.08
CA ARG A 280 8.42 -10.99 -19.14
C ARG A 280 9.93 -11.07 -18.84
N SER A 281 10.66 -11.80 -19.67
CA SER A 281 12.11 -11.97 -19.51
C SER A 281 12.85 -10.70 -19.88
N VAL A 282 13.84 -10.27 -19.09
CA VAL A 282 14.65 -9.08 -19.43
C VAL A 282 15.36 -9.20 -20.78
N ARG A 283 15.54 -10.43 -21.28
CA ARG A 283 16.11 -10.71 -22.61
C ARG A 283 15.25 -10.16 -23.74
N ASP A 284 13.94 -10.00 -23.53
CA ASP A 284 13.01 -9.45 -24.51
C ASP A 284 13.22 -7.92 -24.70
N LEU A 285 13.96 -7.29 -23.79
CA LEU A 285 14.36 -5.88 -23.87
C LEU A 285 15.83 -5.68 -24.24
N ALA A 286 16.57 -6.73 -24.59
CA ALA A 286 17.99 -6.63 -24.89
C ALA A 286 18.27 -5.55 -25.96
N GLY A 287 19.17 -4.62 -25.65
CA GLY A 287 19.56 -3.54 -26.56
C GLY A 287 18.58 -2.36 -26.64
N LYS A 288 17.43 -2.41 -25.94
CA LYS A 288 16.50 -1.28 -25.92
C LYS A 288 17.09 -0.13 -25.11
N PRO A 289 17.12 1.11 -25.63
CA PRO A 289 17.75 2.23 -24.97
C PRO A 289 17.02 2.61 -23.68
N VAL A 290 17.80 2.97 -22.67
CA VAL A 290 17.32 3.49 -21.39
C VAL A 290 17.64 4.97 -21.33
N SER A 291 16.68 5.77 -20.88
CA SER A 291 16.83 7.22 -20.66
C SER A 291 16.92 7.56 -19.18
N GLN A 292 16.35 6.73 -18.31
CA GLN A 292 16.34 6.94 -16.87
C GLN A 292 16.44 5.62 -16.11
N VAL A 293 17.21 5.62 -15.02
CA VAL A 293 17.29 4.54 -14.05
C VAL A 293 17.04 5.10 -12.66
N LEU A 294 16.09 4.53 -11.94
CA LEU A 294 15.79 4.86 -10.55
C LEU A 294 16.02 3.63 -9.67
N LEU A 295 17.19 3.62 -9.03
CA LEU A 295 17.60 2.58 -8.09
C LEU A 295 17.19 2.98 -6.67
N GLY A 296 16.52 2.07 -5.96
CA GLY A 296 15.99 2.34 -4.62
C GLY A 296 14.47 2.50 -4.59
N GLY A 297 13.99 3.30 -3.63
CA GLY A 297 12.59 3.52 -3.32
C GLY A 297 12.17 2.87 -2.00
N ASP A 298 10.87 2.70 -1.82
CA ASP A 298 10.26 2.11 -0.62
C ASP A 298 10.06 0.59 -0.71
N SER A 299 10.18 0.01 -1.91
CA SER A 299 9.99 -1.40 -2.18
C SER A 299 11.00 -1.94 -3.20
N GLY A 300 11.06 -3.26 -3.34
CA GLY A 300 11.79 -3.90 -4.44
C GLY A 300 13.30 -3.96 -4.36
N VAL A 301 13.87 -3.39 -3.31
CA VAL A 301 15.31 -3.29 -3.14
C VAL A 301 15.67 -3.48 -1.67
N THR A 302 16.73 -4.23 -1.44
CA THR A 302 17.31 -4.42 -0.10
C THR A 302 18.64 -3.67 -0.01
N LEU A 303 19.16 -3.50 1.21
CA LEU A 303 20.52 -3.00 1.41
C LEU A 303 21.56 -3.85 0.65
N ARG A 304 21.36 -5.17 0.58
CA ARG A 304 22.21 -6.10 -0.19
C ARG A 304 22.18 -5.79 -1.67
N ASP A 305 21.03 -5.38 -2.21
CA ASP A 305 20.87 -5.07 -3.62
C ASP A 305 21.52 -3.73 -3.98
N LEU A 306 21.48 -2.74 -3.08
CA LEU A 306 22.23 -1.49 -3.24
C LEU A 306 23.74 -1.73 -3.24
N PHE A 307 24.23 -2.60 -2.34
CA PHE A 307 25.63 -3.04 -2.35
C PHE A 307 25.98 -3.76 -3.66
N ALA A 308 25.11 -4.66 -4.11
CA ALA A 308 25.32 -5.38 -5.35
C ALA A 308 25.41 -4.44 -6.55
N ALA A 309 24.50 -3.48 -6.66
CA ALA A 309 24.53 -2.47 -7.71
C ALA A 309 25.81 -1.62 -7.65
N ALA A 310 26.21 -1.14 -6.47
CA ALA A 310 27.44 -0.37 -6.29
C ALA A 310 28.69 -1.16 -6.73
N MET A 311 28.79 -2.43 -6.34
CA MET A 311 29.91 -3.30 -6.72
C MET A 311 29.95 -3.59 -8.22
N LEU A 312 28.80 -3.78 -8.88
CA LEU A 312 28.72 -4.01 -10.33
C LEU A 312 29.06 -2.75 -11.14
N LEU A 313 28.74 -1.58 -10.60
CA LEU A 313 28.95 -0.28 -11.23
C LEU A 313 30.30 0.36 -10.88
N LYS A 314 31.07 -0.26 -9.97
CA LYS A 314 32.39 0.20 -9.59
C LYS A 314 33.29 0.38 -10.82
N SER A 315 33.93 1.54 -10.90
CA SER A 315 34.76 1.97 -12.04
C SER A 315 34.05 2.10 -13.39
N LYS A 316 32.72 2.02 -13.43
CA LYS A 316 31.91 2.36 -14.60
C LYS A 316 31.48 3.82 -14.55
N ARG A 317 30.96 4.32 -15.66
CA ARG A 317 30.36 5.65 -15.78
C ARG A 317 29.01 5.51 -16.46
N VAL A 318 28.01 6.19 -15.93
CA VAL A 318 26.70 6.29 -16.56
C VAL A 318 26.86 6.99 -17.92
N PRO A 319 26.26 6.47 -19.02
CA PRO A 319 26.27 7.15 -20.31
C PRO A 319 25.59 8.52 -20.23
N ALA A 320 26.09 9.49 -21.00
CA ALA A 320 25.65 10.90 -20.94
C ALA A 320 24.15 11.13 -21.21
N ARG A 321 23.48 10.16 -21.86
CA ARG A 321 22.04 10.20 -22.19
C ARG A 321 21.13 9.58 -21.12
N VAL A 322 21.70 9.01 -20.06
CA VAL A 322 20.96 8.26 -19.03
C VAL A 322 20.96 9.06 -17.73
N GLU A 323 19.77 9.34 -17.19
CA GLU A 323 19.61 9.84 -15.83
C GLU A 323 19.74 8.69 -14.84
N PHE A 324 20.76 8.68 -13.99
CA PHE A 324 20.87 7.70 -12.91
C PHE A 324 20.52 8.32 -11.56
N LEU A 325 19.33 7.98 -11.05
CA LEU A 325 18.79 8.45 -9.77
C LEU A 325 18.89 7.35 -8.71
N VAL A 326 19.27 7.72 -7.49
CA VAL A 326 19.33 6.81 -6.35
C VAL A 326 18.47 7.34 -5.20
N ALA A 327 17.37 6.64 -4.91
CA ALA A 327 16.45 6.93 -3.80
C ALA A 327 16.70 5.93 -2.66
N VAL A 328 17.61 6.24 -1.74
CA VAL A 328 17.96 5.28 -0.67
C VAL A 328 16.76 5.05 0.26
N PRO A 329 16.37 3.79 0.56
CA PRO A 329 15.11 3.50 1.23
C PRO A 329 14.94 4.12 2.63
N SER A 330 16.03 4.26 3.37
CA SER A 330 16.04 4.79 4.74
C SER A 330 17.36 5.50 5.07
N ARG A 331 17.32 6.34 6.10
CA ARG A 331 18.54 6.97 6.64
C ARG A 331 19.54 5.95 7.17
N GLN A 332 19.08 4.87 7.80
CA GLN A 332 19.94 3.78 8.26
C GLN A 332 20.71 3.17 7.08
N MET A 333 20.02 2.87 5.97
CA MET A 333 20.70 2.34 4.78
C MET A 333 21.67 3.34 4.17
N LEU A 334 21.31 4.64 4.16
CA LEU A 334 22.18 5.70 3.66
C LEU A 334 23.47 5.81 4.50
N GLU A 335 23.36 5.77 5.83
CA GLU A 335 24.51 5.80 6.74
C GLU A 335 25.42 4.59 6.53
N VAL A 336 24.83 3.40 6.36
CA VAL A 336 25.61 2.19 6.08
C VAL A 336 26.36 2.35 4.76
N LEU A 337 25.68 2.68 3.66
CA LEU A 337 26.30 2.88 2.34
C LEU A 337 27.42 3.94 2.37
N ALA A 338 27.23 5.02 3.15
CA ALA A 338 28.25 6.05 3.32
C ALA A 338 29.48 5.52 4.08
N SER A 339 29.27 4.77 5.16
CA SER A 339 30.34 4.25 6.00
C SER A 339 31.15 3.11 5.35
N SER A 340 30.53 2.32 4.47
CA SER A 340 31.19 1.19 3.80
C SER A 340 31.74 1.53 2.41
N GLY A 341 31.45 2.72 1.89
CA GLY A 341 32.03 3.28 0.65
C GLY A 341 31.22 3.00 -0.63
N GLU A 342 30.18 2.18 -0.55
CA GLU A 342 29.28 1.89 -1.69
C GLU A 342 28.56 3.15 -2.18
N LEU A 343 28.23 4.10 -1.30
CA LEU A 343 27.67 5.38 -1.71
C LEU A 343 28.65 6.16 -2.59
N THR A 344 29.94 6.16 -2.22
CA THR A 344 30.99 6.81 -3.01
C THR A 344 31.14 6.14 -4.37
N ASP A 345 31.10 4.81 -4.43
CA ASP A 345 31.14 4.06 -5.69
C ASP A 345 29.96 4.45 -6.60
N LEU A 346 28.73 4.54 -6.07
CA LEU A 346 27.54 4.96 -6.83
C LEU A 346 27.65 6.40 -7.35
N ILE A 347 28.08 7.34 -6.50
CA ILE A 347 28.30 8.75 -6.90
C ILE A 347 29.37 8.82 -7.98
N ALA A 348 30.47 8.08 -7.83
CA ALA A 348 31.55 8.02 -8.82
C ALA A 348 31.09 7.46 -10.17
N THR A 349 30.08 6.58 -10.21
CA THR A 349 29.43 6.14 -11.45
C THR A 349 28.67 7.27 -12.13
N GLY A 350 28.21 8.27 -11.38
CA GLY A 350 27.37 9.39 -11.86
C GLY A 350 25.96 9.38 -11.30
N ALA A 351 25.72 8.66 -10.19
CA ALA A 351 24.43 8.69 -9.51
C ALA A 351 24.10 10.07 -8.96
N ARG A 352 22.85 10.51 -9.16
CA ARG A 352 22.22 11.60 -8.43
C ARG A 352 21.48 11.03 -7.22
N LEU A 353 21.99 11.30 -6.02
CA LEU A 353 21.29 11.00 -4.79
C LEU A 353 20.07 11.92 -4.66
N ILE A 354 18.89 11.33 -4.46
CA ILE A 354 17.64 12.07 -4.26
C ILE A 354 17.06 11.77 -2.87
N GLU A 355 16.38 12.76 -2.30
CA GLU A 355 15.75 12.64 -0.99
C GLU A 355 14.58 11.63 -1.04
N PRO A 356 14.37 10.81 0.02
CA PRO A 356 13.17 9.98 0.14
C PRO A 356 11.91 10.85 0.18
N ASP A 357 11.10 10.76 -0.88
CA ASP A 357 9.84 11.51 -1.03
C ASP A 357 8.81 10.61 -1.74
N ALA A 358 7.59 10.52 -1.19
CA ALA A 358 6.52 9.70 -1.76
C ALA A 358 6.21 10.02 -3.23
N ARG A 359 6.41 11.28 -3.66
CA ARG A 359 6.18 11.74 -5.03
C ARG A 359 7.19 11.20 -6.04
N VAL A 360 8.30 10.64 -5.57
CA VAL A 360 9.23 9.87 -6.41
C VAL A 360 8.56 8.57 -6.87
N MET A 361 7.81 7.92 -5.97
CA MET A 361 7.14 6.64 -6.25
C MET A 361 5.97 6.82 -7.22
N SER A 362 5.24 7.94 -7.12
CA SER A 362 4.18 8.31 -8.07
C SER A 362 4.71 8.84 -9.41
N GLY A 363 5.99 9.23 -9.48
CA GLY A 363 6.59 9.85 -10.66
C GLY A 363 6.29 11.34 -10.82
N GLU A 364 5.71 12.00 -9.82
CA GLU A 364 5.43 13.45 -9.85
C GLU A 364 6.72 14.29 -9.75
N LEU A 365 7.67 13.90 -8.88
CA LEU A 365 8.92 14.65 -8.70
C LEU A 365 10.00 14.30 -9.76
N TYR A 366 10.02 13.05 -10.21
CA TYR A 366 10.93 12.54 -11.25
C TYR A 366 10.14 11.69 -12.27
N PRO A 367 9.45 12.33 -13.22
CA PRO A 367 8.74 11.62 -14.28
C PRO A 367 9.72 10.89 -15.21
N PRO A 368 9.27 9.85 -15.94
CA PRO A 368 10.10 9.18 -16.94
C PRO A 368 10.71 10.15 -17.95
N ALA A 369 12.01 10.05 -18.16
CA ALA A 369 12.72 10.84 -19.17
C ALA A 369 12.33 10.41 -20.59
N PRO A 370 12.13 11.34 -21.54
CA PRO A 370 11.79 11.01 -22.92
C PRO A 370 12.95 10.27 -23.63
N GLY A 371 12.64 9.57 -24.72
CA GLY A 371 13.66 8.99 -25.62
C GLY A 371 14.19 7.60 -25.24
N GLY A 372 13.63 6.95 -24.23
CA GLY A 372 14.00 5.60 -23.83
C GLY A 372 13.09 5.02 -22.75
N LEU A 373 13.48 3.85 -22.24
CA LEU A 373 12.82 3.23 -21.08
C LEU A 373 13.26 3.93 -19.77
N SER A 374 12.35 4.00 -18.80
CA SER A 374 12.61 4.40 -17.41
C SER A 374 12.60 3.14 -16.53
N ALA A 375 13.78 2.65 -16.17
CA ALA A 375 13.94 1.43 -15.37
C ALA A 375 13.94 1.73 -13.87
N ARG A 376 13.16 0.98 -13.08
CA ARG A 376 12.95 1.25 -11.64
C ARG A 376 13.00 -0.05 -10.83
N THR A 377 13.47 0.02 -9.58
CA THR A 377 13.36 -1.12 -8.64
C THR A 377 12.06 -1.13 -7.86
N HIS A 378 11.52 0.05 -7.55
CA HIS A 378 10.29 0.15 -6.79
C HIS A 378 9.07 -0.19 -7.64
N ASP A 379 8.03 -0.60 -6.95
CA ASP A 379 6.73 -0.90 -7.51
C ASP A 379 6.06 0.34 -8.11
N LEU A 380 5.09 0.15 -9.02
CA LEU A 380 4.18 1.23 -9.42
C LEU A 380 3.29 1.63 -8.24
N GLU A 381 2.90 2.90 -8.16
CA GLU A 381 1.96 3.36 -7.14
C GLU A 381 0.60 2.67 -7.34
N PRO A 382 0.09 1.90 -6.34
CA PRO A 382 -1.17 1.18 -6.50
C PRO A 382 -2.32 2.15 -6.81
N GLY A 383 -3.02 1.90 -7.92
CA GLY A 383 -4.10 2.77 -8.37
C GLY A 383 -3.66 4.07 -9.01
N MET A 384 -2.42 4.18 -9.48
CA MET A 384 -2.03 5.24 -10.40
C MET A 384 -1.76 4.62 -11.76
N ALA A 385 -2.19 5.31 -12.83
CA ALA A 385 -1.86 4.90 -14.18
C ALA A 385 -0.34 4.86 -14.34
N SER A 386 0.18 3.71 -14.80
CA SER A 386 1.60 3.56 -15.11
C SER A 386 2.03 4.61 -16.14
N PRO A 387 3.07 5.39 -15.85
CA PRO A 387 3.68 6.22 -16.87
C PRO A 387 4.18 5.34 -18.02
N LYS A 388 4.04 5.82 -19.27
CA LYS A 388 4.52 5.10 -20.45
C LYS A 388 6.03 4.86 -20.37
N SER A 389 6.48 3.76 -20.96
CA SER A 389 7.91 3.38 -21.04
C SER A 389 8.58 3.07 -19.70
N VAL A 390 7.82 2.90 -18.61
CA VAL A 390 8.36 2.44 -17.33
C VAL A 390 8.55 0.92 -17.36
N VAL A 391 9.68 0.47 -16.83
CA VAL A 391 9.95 -0.96 -16.60
C VAL A 391 10.42 -1.16 -15.16
N ILE A 392 9.86 -2.16 -14.48
CA ILE A 392 10.29 -2.53 -13.13
C ILE A 392 11.15 -3.79 -13.21
N ALA A 393 12.35 -3.75 -12.65
CA ALA A 393 13.28 -4.88 -12.66
C ALA A 393 14.18 -4.89 -11.41
N SER A 394 14.98 -5.95 -11.27
CA SER A 394 15.96 -6.11 -10.18
C SER A 394 17.10 -5.08 -10.24
N ALA A 395 17.72 -4.82 -9.07
CA ALA A 395 18.85 -3.90 -8.96
C ALA A 395 20.03 -4.30 -9.85
N GLU A 396 20.33 -5.60 -10.00
CA GLU A 396 21.35 -6.09 -10.91
C GLU A 396 21.01 -5.83 -12.40
N THR A 397 19.73 -5.96 -12.77
CA THR A 397 19.26 -5.60 -14.12
C THR A 397 19.38 -4.09 -14.35
N LEU A 398 19.06 -3.27 -13.34
CA LEU A 398 19.27 -1.82 -13.41
C LEU A 398 20.77 -1.46 -13.48
N ALA A 399 21.65 -2.19 -12.78
CA ALA A 399 23.09 -1.99 -12.88
C ALA A 399 23.61 -2.31 -14.30
N HIS A 400 23.03 -3.29 -14.99
CA HIS A 400 23.28 -3.47 -16.42
C HIS A 400 22.83 -2.21 -17.19
N ALA A 401 21.60 -1.75 -16.99
CA ALA A 401 21.06 -0.57 -17.67
C ALA A 401 21.93 0.68 -17.49
N VAL A 402 22.42 0.94 -16.28
CA VAL A 402 23.32 2.07 -16.00
C VAL A 402 24.68 1.90 -16.68
N ALA A 403 25.21 0.68 -16.72
CA ALA A 403 26.55 0.42 -17.28
C ALA A 403 26.62 0.58 -18.80
N TYR A 404 25.54 0.26 -19.52
CA TYR A 404 25.53 0.18 -20.99
C TYR A 404 24.56 1.17 -21.66
N GLY A 405 23.63 1.75 -20.89
CA GLY A 405 22.62 2.68 -21.40
C GLY A 405 21.53 2.00 -22.23
N GLU A 406 21.30 0.72 -21.98
CA GLU A 406 20.31 -0.13 -22.60
C GLU A 406 19.90 -1.28 -21.66
N MET A 407 18.70 -1.81 -21.84
CA MET A 407 18.23 -2.97 -21.08
C MET A 407 18.94 -4.25 -21.53
N GLY A 408 19.16 -5.17 -20.59
CA GLY A 408 19.74 -6.48 -20.88
C GLY A 408 19.86 -7.38 -19.67
N ASP A 409 20.17 -8.65 -19.92
CA ASP A 409 20.36 -9.65 -18.88
C ASP A 409 21.66 -9.37 -18.11
N PRO A 410 21.65 -9.21 -16.77
CA PRO A 410 22.89 -8.96 -16.02
C PRO A 410 23.93 -10.08 -16.18
N ARG A 411 23.50 -11.30 -16.51
CA ARG A 411 24.38 -12.47 -16.68
C ARG A 411 25.22 -12.41 -17.96
N SER A 412 24.79 -11.67 -19.00
CA SER A 412 25.57 -11.51 -20.23
C SER A 412 26.69 -10.48 -20.06
N SER A 413 26.48 -9.48 -19.22
CA SER A 413 27.42 -8.36 -19.05
C SER A 413 28.40 -8.53 -17.89
N PHE A 414 28.00 -9.22 -16.83
CA PHE A 414 28.81 -9.36 -15.62
C PHE A 414 29.33 -10.80 -15.48
N LYS A 415 30.65 -10.96 -15.57
CA LYS A 415 31.30 -12.29 -15.51
C LYS A 415 31.27 -12.94 -14.13
N ARG A 416 31.10 -12.16 -13.05
CA ARG A 416 31.17 -12.65 -11.67
C ARG A 416 29.95 -12.19 -10.88
N PRO A 417 29.22 -13.11 -10.22
CA PRO A 417 28.15 -12.74 -9.31
C PRO A 417 28.67 -11.93 -8.13
N VAL A 418 27.87 -10.98 -7.65
CA VAL A 418 28.24 -10.21 -6.46
C VAL A 418 27.96 -10.99 -5.19
N ARG A 419 28.97 -11.02 -4.30
CA ARG A 419 28.83 -11.46 -2.91
C ARG A 419 28.90 -10.24 -1.99
N ALA A 420 27.77 -9.58 -1.81
CA ALA A 420 27.64 -8.47 -0.88
C ALA A 420 27.54 -9.00 0.56
N THR A 421 28.33 -8.43 1.48
CA THR A 421 28.31 -8.78 2.90
C THR A 421 27.74 -7.60 3.67
N ILE A 422 26.56 -7.80 4.27
CA ILE A 422 25.90 -6.77 5.07
C ILE A 422 26.50 -6.74 6.49
N PRO A 423 26.82 -5.55 7.04
CA PRO A 423 27.24 -5.41 8.43
C PRO A 423 26.20 -6.00 9.40
N ARG A 424 26.68 -6.73 10.43
CA ARG A 424 25.81 -7.36 11.43
C ARG A 424 25.21 -6.39 12.44
N ALA A 425 25.88 -5.27 12.69
CA ALA A 425 25.39 -4.23 13.59
C ALA A 425 25.03 -3.02 12.73
N LEU A 426 23.73 -2.76 12.60
CA LEU A 426 23.24 -1.62 11.84
C LEU A 426 23.14 -0.39 12.75
N PRO A 427 23.46 0.81 12.26
CA PRO A 427 23.33 2.03 13.03
C PRO A 427 21.85 2.28 13.38
N THR A 428 21.61 2.81 14.56
CA THR A 428 20.27 3.22 14.98
C THR A 428 20.12 4.71 14.72
N ASP A 429 19.65 5.06 13.52
CA ASP A 429 19.33 6.46 13.20
C ASP A 429 17.83 6.73 13.42
N ASP A 430 17.55 7.25 14.61
CA ASP A 430 16.22 7.74 15.00
C ASP A 430 16.19 9.28 15.12
N VAL A 431 17.19 9.99 14.59
CA VAL A 431 17.38 11.44 14.79
C VAL A 431 16.21 12.25 14.23
N LEU A 432 15.57 11.75 13.17
CA LEU A 432 14.39 12.37 12.56
C LEU A 432 13.07 11.83 13.12
N VAL A 433 13.09 10.90 14.08
CA VAL A 433 11.90 10.45 14.81
C VAL A 433 11.76 11.25 16.10
N VAL A 434 10.83 12.20 16.08
CA VAL A 434 10.48 13.03 17.23
C VAL A 434 9.67 12.22 18.23
N ARG A 435 10.16 12.18 19.47
CA ARG A 435 9.51 11.50 20.60
C ARG A 435 9.42 12.47 21.77
N ASP A 436 8.41 12.31 22.62
CA ASP A 436 8.34 13.06 23.86
C ASP A 436 9.41 12.56 24.83
N ARG A 437 10.43 13.38 25.08
CA ARG A 437 11.54 13.03 25.95
C ARG A 437 11.30 13.42 27.42
N LYS A 438 10.26 14.22 27.75
CA LYS A 438 10.08 14.79 29.10
C LYS A 438 8.64 15.05 29.55
N GLY A 439 7.59 14.67 28.81
CA GLY A 439 6.21 14.95 29.23
C GLY A 439 5.85 16.43 29.15
N THR A 440 6.61 17.21 28.37
CA THR A 440 6.52 18.69 28.33
C THR A 440 5.51 19.22 27.30
N GLY A 441 4.80 18.34 26.58
CA GLY A 441 3.80 18.74 25.61
C GLY A 441 2.42 18.88 26.25
N GLU A 442 1.93 20.11 26.44
CA GLU A 442 0.50 20.33 26.63
C GLU A 442 -0.23 20.10 25.31
N ALA A 443 -1.31 19.31 25.33
CA ALA A 443 -2.18 19.13 24.17
C ALA A 443 -2.81 20.47 23.77
N GLY A 444 -2.80 20.79 22.48
CA GLY A 444 -3.35 22.05 21.98
C GLY A 444 -4.87 22.07 22.19
N LYS A 445 -5.42 23.13 22.80
CA LYS A 445 -6.87 23.24 23.07
C LYS A 445 -7.76 23.29 21.82
N LYS A 446 -7.20 23.47 20.61
CA LYS A 446 -7.94 23.58 19.35
C LYS A 446 -7.53 22.46 18.39
N ALA A 447 -8.51 21.79 17.77
CA ALA A 447 -8.26 20.94 16.61
C ALA A 447 -7.84 21.85 15.44
N ALA A 448 -6.67 21.59 14.85
CA ALA A 448 -6.13 22.46 13.79
C ALA A 448 -6.87 22.31 12.45
N LEU A 449 -7.53 21.16 12.21
CA LEU A 449 -8.32 20.89 11.00
C LEU A 449 -9.80 20.66 11.34
N ALA A 450 -10.69 21.28 10.57
CA ALA A 450 -12.10 20.93 10.56
C ALA A 450 -12.30 19.57 9.87
N THR A 451 -13.03 18.65 10.50
CA THR A 451 -13.35 17.35 9.88
C THR A 451 -14.54 17.51 8.95
N THR A 452 -14.38 17.12 7.68
CA THR A 452 -15.50 17.08 6.74
C THR A 452 -16.37 15.88 7.07
N ALA A 453 -17.65 16.13 7.35
CA ALA A 453 -18.62 15.06 7.56
C ALA A 453 -18.73 14.16 6.32
N PRO A 454 -18.86 12.83 6.48
CA PRO A 454 -19.22 11.97 5.36
C PRO A 454 -20.59 12.39 4.81
N THR A 455 -20.76 12.35 3.49
CA THR A 455 -22.03 12.66 2.83
C THR A 455 -22.94 11.44 2.91
N PRO A 456 -24.00 11.46 3.76
CA PRO A 456 -24.74 10.25 4.09
C PRO A 456 -25.62 9.78 2.93
N TRP A 457 -25.68 8.47 2.68
CA TRP A 457 -26.70 7.88 1.82
C TRP A 457 -27.95 7.58 2.67
N LYS A 458 -29.02 8.38 2.50
CA LYS A 458 -30.25 8.29 3.32
C LYS A 458 -31.50 7.90 2.54
N GLY A 459 -31.53 8.13 1.23
CA GLY A 459 -32.70 7.92 0.38
C GLY A 459 -32.32 7.54 -1.04
N SER A 460 -33.32 7.47 -1.92
CA SER A 460 -33.09 7.30 -3.36
C SER A 460 -32.24 8.44 -3.90
N GLN A 461 -31.37 8.15 -4.85
CA GLN A 461 -30.53 9.17 -5.48
C GLN A 461 -30.34 8.84 -6.96
N THR A 462 -30.49 9.85 -7.81
CA THR A 462 -30.07 9.79 -9.21
C THR A 462 -28.66 10.36 -9.30
N LEU A 463 -27.74 9.57 -9.83
CA LEU A 463 -26.33 9.91 -9.95
C LEU A 463 -25.94 10.03 -11.41
N GLU A 464 -25.07 10.98 -11.73
CA GLU A 464 -24.36 10.98 -13.01
C GLU A 464 -23.41 9.77 -13.05
N LEU A 465 -23.35 9.09 -14.19
CA LEU A 465 -22.52 7.90 -14.35
C LEU A 465 -21.30 8.23 -15.21
N LEU A 466 -20.10 7.98 -14.67
CA LEU A 466 -18.82 8.20 -15.33
C LEU A 466 -18.12 6.86 -15.62
N GLU A 467 -17.49 6.76 -16.78
CA GLU A 467 -16.66 5.60 -17.16
C GLU A 467 -15.20 5.84 -16.75
N GLY A 468 -14.72 5.08 -15.77
CA GLY A 468 -13.36 5.18 -15.25
C GLY A 468 -13.04 6.51 -14.52
N PRO A 469 -11.90 6.57 -13.83
CA PRO A 469 -11.47 7.75 -13.08
C PRO A 469 -10.85 8.85 -13.96
N GLY A 470 -10.53 8.57 -15.23
CA GLY A 470 -9.84 9.52 -16.13
C GLY A 470 -10.58 10.85 -16.34
N HIS A 471 -11.91 10.87 -16.21
CA HIS A 471 -12.70 12.11 -16.26
C HIS A 471 -12.53 13.02 -15.02
N ILE A 472 -11.97 12.49 -13.93
CA ILE A 472 -11.76 13.15 -12.64
C ILE A 472 -10.33 13.74 -12.54
N ALA A 473 -9.45 13.41 -13.49
CA ALA A 473 -7.99 13.57 -13.39
C ALA A 473 -7.43 15.01 -13.51
N ASN A 474 -8.26 16.06 -13.63
CA ASN A 474 -7.78 17.41 -13.97
C ASN A 474 -8.02 18.50 -12.93
N GLY A 475 -8.37 18.18 -11.68
CA GLY A 475 -8.66 19.21 -10.66
C GLY A 475 -9.80 20.17 -11.04
N LYS A 476 -10.49 19.91 -12.16
CA LYS A 476 -11.72 20.58 -12.55
C LYS A 476 -12.78 20.05 -11.60
N GLN A 477 -13.51 20.97 -10.97
CA GLN A 477 -14.78 20.62 -10.35
C GLN A 477 -15.59 19.76 -11.34
N PRO A 478 -16.30 18.72 -10.85
CA PRO A 478 -17.20 17.97 -11.70
C PRO A 478 -18.11 18.94 -12.45
N PRO A 479 -18.41 18.70 -13.74
CA PRO A 479 -19.19 19.64 -14.54
C PRO A 479 -20.49 19.98 -13.80
N PRO A 480 -20.87 21.26 -13.68
CA PRO A 480 -22.20 21.58 -13.19
C PRO A 480 -23.24 20.96 -14.12
N PRO A 481 -24.41 20.54 -13.59
CA PRO A 481 -25.43 19.90 -14.40
C PRO A 481 -25.75 20.76 -15.63
N PRO A 482 -25.97 20.16 -16.81
CA PRO A 482 -26.18 20.90 -18.04
C PRO A 482 -27.38 21.85 -17.90
N ALA A 483 -27.13 23.14 -18.11
CA ALA A 483 -28.12 24.20 -18.07
C ALA A 483 -29.03 24.19 -19.32
N SER A 484 -29.71 23.06 -19.57
CA SER A 484 -30.78 22.95 -20.57
C SER A 484 -31.52 21.62 -20.49
N SER A 485 -32.02 21.25 -19.30
CA SER A 485 -33.18 20.37 -19.22
C SER A 485 -34.14 20.90 -18.17
N ARG A 486 -35.30 21.38 -18.62
CA ARG A 486 -36.40 21.80 -17.76
C ARG A 486 -37.01 20.54 -17.13
N ASN A 487 -36.39 20.06 -16.05
CA ASN A 487 -36.90 19.17 -15.00
C ASN A 487 -35.73 18.81 -14.07
N VAL A 488 -35.15 19.81 -13.39
CA VAL A 488 -34.06 19.59 -12.44
C VAL A 488 -34.63 19.56 -11.02
N SER A 489 -34.96 18.35 -10.59
CA SER A 489 -34.94 17.96 -9.19
C SER A 489 -34.04 16.70 -9.11
N GLU A 490 -33.04 16.70 -8.22
CA GLU A 490 -32.38 15.47 -7.68
C GLU A 490 -31.15 14.83 -8.39
N ILE A 491 -30.16 15.56 -8.94
CA ILE A 491 -28.82 14.96 -9.20
C ILE A 491 -27.92 15.20 -7.98
N GLY A 492 -27.67 14.15 -7.19
CA GLY A 492 -27.04 14.20 -5.86
C GLY A 492 -25.55 13.83 -5.80
N GLY A 493 -24.86 13.82 -6.94
CA GLY A 493 -23.45 13.42 -7.10
C GLY A 493 -23.24 12.49 -8.31
N PHE A 494 -22.10 11.81 -8.36
CA PHE A 494 -21.75 10.88 -9.42
C PHE A 494 -21.39 9.48 -8.92
N ALA A 495 -21.50 8.50 -9.82
CA ALA A 495 -21.03 7.14 -9.66
C ALA A 495 -19.99 6.83 -10.75
N VAL A 496 -18.96 6.07 -10.41
CA VAL A 496 -17.90 5.69 -11.36
C VAL A 496 -17.95 4.20 -11.64
N VAL A 497 -17.92 3.84 -12.91
CA VAL A 497 -17.82 2.46 -13.39
C VAL A 497 -16.36 2.15 -13.68
N CYS A 498 -15.77 1.26 -12.90
CA CYS A 498 -14.39 0.81 -13.08
C CYS A 498 -14.36 -0.52 -13.84
N SER A 499 -13.47 -0.61 -14.82
CA SER A 499 -13.20 -1.81 -15.62
C SER A 499 -12.01 -2.61 -15.09
N THR A 500 -11.09 -1.94 -14.37
CA THR A 500 -9.85 -2.57 -13.86
C THR A 500 -9.72 -2.38 -12.35
N LEU A 501 -8.90 -3.23 -11.73
CA LEU A 501 -8.58 -3.13 -10.31
C LEU A 501 -7.80 -1.85 -9.97
N ASP A 502 -6.95 -1.37 -10.88
CA ASP A 502 -6.20 -0.15 -10.65
C ASP A 502 -7.10 1.09 -10.65
N GLU A 503 -8.15 1.14 -11.46
CA GLU A 503 -9.14 2.22 -11.39
C GLU A 503 -9.88 2.24 -10.04
N VAL A 504 -10.23 1.07 -9.50
CA VAL A 504 -10.85 0.96 -8.16
C VAL A 504 -9.89 1.46 -7.08
N ARG A 505 -8.60 1.11 -7.19
CA ARG A 505 -7.56 1.58 -6.26
C ARG A 505 -7.30 3.07 -6.38
N GLU A 506 -7.35 3.64 -7.58
CA GLU A 506 -7.22 5.08 -7.79
C GLU A 506 -8.28 5.83 -7.01
N LEU A 507 -9.54 5.40 -7.18
CA LEU A 507 -10.67 5.97 -6.45
C LEU A 507 -10.55 5.73 -4.94
N ALA A 508 -10.07 4.56 -4.49
CA ALA A 508 -9.87 4.27 -3.08
C ALA A 508 -8.79 5.18 -2.46
N GLY A 509 -7.67 5.41 -3.16
CA GLY A 509 -6.59 6.30 -2.74
C GLY A 509 -6.99 7.78 -2.68
N ARG A 510 -8.03 8.17 -3.43
CA ARG A 510 -8.63 9.51 -3.46
C ARG A 510 -10.01 9.58 -2.80
N ALA A 511 -10.47 8.51 -2.14
CA ALA A 511 -11.85 8.40 -1.67
C ALA A 511 -12.23 9.55 -0.72
N VAL A 512 -11.28 9.98 0.11
CA VAL A 512 -11.38 11.12 1.01
C VAL A 512 -11.65 12.43 0.27
N GLU A 513 -10.91 12.70 -0.80
CA GLU A 513 -11.02 13.90 -1.64
C GLU A 513 -12.35 13.89 -2.41
N LEU A 514 -12.74 12.72 -2.91
CA LEU A 514 -13.89 12.55 -3.80
C LEU A 514 -15.22 12.37 -3.07
N ALA A 515 -15.22 11.97 -1.80
CA ALA A 515 -16.41 11.69 -0.99
C ALA A 515 -17.51 12.78 -1.01
N PRO A 516 -17.22 14.10 -1.13
CA PRO A 516 -18.27 15.10 -1.27
C PRO A 516 -19.18 14.90 -2.49
N SER A 517 -18.67 14.31 -3.57
CA SER A 517 -19.36 14.23 -4.87
C SER A 517 -19.50 12.81 -5.41
N LEU A 518 -18.53 11.93 -5.16
CA LEU A 518 -18.58 10.51 -5.50
C LEU A 518 -19.48 9.78 -4.50
N ARG A 519 -20.54 9.13 -4.99
CA ARG A 519 -21.52 8.44 -4.14
C ARG A 519 -21.49 6.92 -4.30
N ALA A 520 -21.03 6.41 -5.43
CA ALA A 520 -20.91 4.97 -5.65
C ALA A 520 -19.75 4.61 -6.60
N VAL A 521 -19.12 3.47 -6.35
CA VAL A 521 -18.14 2.83 -7.25
C VAL A 521 -18.72 1.50 -7.68
N LEU A 522 -18.81 1.30 -9.00
CA LEU A 522 -19.32 0.09 -9.62
C LEU A 522 -18.18 -0.63 -10.33
N ALA A 523 -17.92 -1.89 -10.02
CA ALA A 523 -16.88 -2.65 -10.73
C ALA A 523 -17.17 -4.17 -10.71
N PRO A 524 -16.61 -4.94 -11.66
CA PRO A 524 -16.66 -6.41 -11.62
C PRO A 524 -16.02 -7.00 -10.37
N PHE A 525 -14.96 -6.35 -9.88
CA PHE A 525 -14.22 -6.73 -8.68
C PHE A 525 -13.82 -5.49 -7.90
N ILE A 526 -14.19 -5.46 -6.61
CA ILE A 526 -13.75 -4.45 -5.64
C ILE A 526 -13.22 -5.22 -4.43
N PRO A 527 -11.93 -5.07 -4.06
CA PRO A 527 -11.38 -5.72 -2.88
C PRO A 527 -12.13 -5.28 -1.62
N SER A 528 -12.32 -6.19 -0.68
CA SER A 528 -12.98 -5.97 0.61
C SER A 528 -12.31 -4.83 1.38
N GLY A 529 -10.99 -4.70 1.31
CA GLY A 529 -10.28 -3.55 1.89
C GLY A 529 -10.73 -2.21 1.29
N ALA A 530 -10.92 -2.15 -0.04
CA ALA A 530 -11.45 -0.97 -0.71
C ALA A 530 -12.93 -0.72 -0.34
N VAL A 531 -13.73 -1.77 -0.15
CA VAL A 531 -15.11 -1.65 0.35
C VAL A 531 -15.14 -0.97 1.72
N SER A 532 -14.29 -1.38 2.66
CA SER A 532 -14.20 -0.76 3.98
C SER A 532 -13.72 0.70 3.89
N LEU A 533 -12.76 0.99 3.00
CA LEU A 533 -12.29 2.36 2.72
C LEU A 533 -13.41 3.27 2.21
N PHE A 534 -14.13 2.85 1.16
CA PHE A 534 -15.24 3.60 0.57
C PHE A 534 -16.37 3.80 1.58
N SER A 535 -16.75 2.74 2.30
CA SER A 535 -17.82 2.80 3.29
C SER A 535 -17.48 3.78 4.41
N GLY A 536 -16.23 3.84 4.85
CA GLY A 536 -15.77 4.77 5.89
C GLY A 536 -15.93 6.26 5.55
N VAL A 537 -16.06 6.60 4.27
CA VAL A 537 -16.25 7.98 3.79
C VAL A 537 -17.60 8.22 3.11
N GLY A 538 -18.54 7.27 3.19
CA GLY A 538 -19.90 7.45 2.65
C GLY A 538 -20.10 7.05 1.18
N ILE A 539 -19.16 6.29 0.60
CA ILE A 539 -19.21 5.85 -0.80
C ILE A 539 -19.68 4.38 -0.85
N ALA A 540 -20.68 4.09 -1.68
CA ALA A 540 -21.18 2.73 -1.87
C ALA A 540 -20.31 1.93 -2.85
N ALA A 541 -19.83 0.75 -2.42
CA ALA A 541 -19.12 -0.19 -3.30
C ALA A 541 -20.09 -1.25 -3.84
N LEU A 542 -20.36 -1.21 -5.15
CA LEU A 542 -21.36 -2.03 -5.81
C LEU A 542 -20.70 -2.95 -6.85
N ARG A 543 -20.91 -4.25 -6.74
CA ARG A 543 -20.39 -5.21 -7.72
C ARG A 543 -21.33 -5.32 -8.92
N LEU A 544 -20.75 -5.23 -10.10
CA LEU A 544 -21.36 -5.57 -11.39
C LEU A 544 -20.99 -7.01 -11.76
N ASP A 545 -21.90 -7.73 -12.40
CA ASP A 545 -21.49 -8.94 -13.12
C ASP A 545 -20.92 -8.58 -14.51
N ALA A 546 -20.29 -9.55 -15.18
CA ALA A 546 -19.65 -9.33 -16.47
C ALA A 546 -20.65 -8.90 -17.57
N ALA A 547 -21.91 -9.33 -17.48
CA ALA A 547 -22.98 -8.92 -18.39
C ALA A 547 -23.40 -7.47 -18.11
N GLY A 548 -23.59 -7.12 -16.84
CA GLY A 548 -23.92 -5.78 -16.37
C GLY A 548 -22.88 -4.74 -16.75
N ALA A 549 -21.59 -5.06 -16.63
CA ALA A 549 -20.52 -4.14 -17.05
C ALA A 549 -20.65 -3.70 -18.52
N LYS A 550 -21.12 -4.58 -19.41
CA LYS A 550 -21.39 -4.23 -20.81
C LYS A 550 -22.65 -3.38 -20.96
N SER A 551 -23.72 -3.72 -20.23
CA SER A 551 -25.01 -3.02 -20.30
C SER A 551 -24.99 -1.60 -19.73
N VAL A 552 -24.06 -1.34 -18.80
CA VAL A 552 -23.89 -0.04 -18.15
C VAL A 552 -23.10 0.94 -19.03
N LYS A 553 -22.33 0.44 -20.02
CA LYS A 553 -21.53 1.27 -20.91
C LYS A 553 -22.40 2.23 -21.74
N GLY A 554 -22.00 3.50 -21.81
CA GLY A 554 -22.69 4.56 -22.55
C GLY A 554 -23.92 5.15 -21.83
N GLN A 555 -24.28 4.65 -20.65
CA GLN A 555 -25.35 5.21 -19.83
C GLN A 555 -24.86 6.47 -19.10
N ARG A 556 -25.73 7.47 -18.98
CA ARG A 556 -25.36 8.78 -18.37
C ARG A 556 -25.76 8.93 -16.91
N THR A 557 -26.73 8.15 -16.46
CA THR A 557 -27.26 8.25 -15.10
C THR A 557 -27.62 6.88 -14.56
N VAL A 558 -27.64 6.77 -13.23
CA VAL A 558 -28.15 5.61 -12.50
C VAL A 558 -29.02 6.07 -11.34
N ALA A 559 -30.19 5.44 -11.19
CA ALA A 559 -31.05 5.65 -10.04
C ALA A 559 -30.80 4.54 -9.01
N LEU A 560 -30.18 4.90 -7.88
CA LEU A 560 -29.95 3.97 -6.77
C LEU A 560 -31.09 4.09 -5.75
N PRO A 561 -31.72 2.96 -5.33
CA PRO A 561 -32.78 2.96 -4.33
C PRO A 561 -32.22 3.30 -2.93
N PRO A 562 -33.09 3.60 -1.95
CA PRO A 562 -32.68 3.86 -0.58
C PRO A 562 -31.92 2.65 0.00
N PRO A 563 -30.96 2.86 0.93
CA PRO A 563 -30.19 1.78 1.55
C PRO A 563 -31.04 0.62 2.09
N ALA A 564 -32.23 0.91 2.63
CA ALA A 564 -33.16 -0.08 3.19
C ALA A 564 -33.71 -1.09 2.17
N GLN A 565 -33.63 -0.80 0.87
CA GLN A 565 -34.12 -1.69 -0.20
C GLN A 565 -33.04 -2.64 -0.73
N TRP A 566 -31.80 -2.56 -0.23
CA TRP A 566 -30.70 -3.41 -0.67
C TRP A 566 -30.62 -4.70 0.16
N SER A 567 -30.73 -5.84 -0.53
CA SER A 567 -30.53 -7.15 0.10
C SER A 567 -29.08 -7.31 0.58
N GLU A 568 -28.87 -8.03 1.68
CA GLU A 568 -27.54 -8.38 2.19
C GLU A 568 -26.90 -9.55 1.46
N LYS A 569 -27.72 -10.44 0.87
CA LYS A 569 -27.26 -11.71 0.30
C LYS A 569 -27.46 -11.80 -1.21
N GLU A 570 -28.47 -11.12 -1.73
CA GLU A 570 -28.88 -11.23 -3.13
C GLU A 570 -28.62 -9.95 -3.91
N PRO A 571 -28.31 -10.03 -5.22
CA PRO A 571 -28.22 -8.85 -6.07
C PRO A 571 -29.56 -8.10 -6.16
N THR A 572 -29.51 -6.78 -6.09
CA THR A 572 -30.66 -5.90 -6.34
C THR A 572 -30.66 -5.51 -7.82
N VAL A 573 -31.80 -5.71 -8.50
CA VAL A 573 -31.93 -5.37 -9.93
C VAL A 573 -32.17 -3.87 -10.08
N ILE A 574 -31.22 -3.18 -10.73
CA ILE A 574 -31.26 -1.74 -10.97
C ILE A 574 -31.45 -1.46 -12.46
N SER A 575 -32.28 -0.47 -12.77
CA SER A 575 -32.52 -0.03 -14.14
C SER A 575 -31.46 0.99 -14.58
N PHE A 576 -30.82 0.71 -15.71
CA PHE A 576 -29.94 1.62 -16.44
C PHE A 576 -30.59 1.92 -17.80
N GLY A 577 -31.41 2.97 -17.85
CA GLY A 577 -32.29 3.22 -19.00
C GLY A 577 -33.28 2.08 -19.20
N THR A 578 -33.21 1.38 -20.34
CA THR A 578 -34.05 0.21 -20.65
C THR A 578 -33.46 -1.12 -20.17
N GLN A 579 -32.19 -1.14 -19.75
CA GLN A 579 -31.49 -2.34 -19.32
C GLN A 579 -31.69 -2.57 -17.82
N LYS A 580 -31.86 -3.84 -17.43
CA LYS A 580 -31.91 -4.24 -16.01
C LYS A 580 -30.63 -4.95 -15.65
N VAL A 581 -29.93 -4.46 -14.64
CA VAL A 581 -28.60 -4.95 -14.25
C VAL A 581 -28.61 -5.34 -12.77
N PRO A 582 -28.22 -6.58 -12.43
CA PRO A 582 -28.08 -6.98 -11.03
C PRO A 582 -26.85 -6.32 -10.39
N LEU A 583 -27.04 -5.59 -9.29
CA LEU A 583 -25.96 -5.01 -8.49
C LEU A 583 -25.92 -5.65 -7.11
N THR A 584 -24.72 -6.01 -6.64
CA THR A 584 -24.53 -6.47 -5.24
C THR A 584 -23.87 -5.36 -4.42
N TRP A 585 -24.50 -4.90 -3.34
CA TRP A 585 -23.83 -3.99 -2.40
C TRP A 585 -22.87 -4.77 -1.50
N LEU A 586 -21.58 -4.49 -1.64
CA LEU A 586 -20.51 -5.30 -1.03
C LEU A 586 -20.28 -5.03 0.46
N ALA A 587 -20.71 -3.89 0.99
CA ALA A 587 -20.59 -3.58 2.41
C ALA A 587 -21.51 -4.49 3.23
N ARG A 588 -21.03 -4.99 4.39
CA ARG A 588 -21.76 -5.92 5.26
C ARG A 588 -21.86 -5.40 6.68
N GLY A 589 -22.97 -5.72 7.35
CA GLY A 589 -23.19 -5.36 8.75
C GLY A 589 -22.89 -3.88 9.03
N GLN A 590 -21.97 -3.62 9.97
CA GLN A 590 -21.59 -2.27 10.39
C GLN A 590 -20.98 -1.41 9.26
N GLU A 591 -20.37 -2.00 8.22
CA GLU A 591 -19.87 -1.23 7.08
C GLU A 591 -20.98 -0.51 6.31
N ARG A 592 -22.19 -1.12 6.23
CA ARG A 592 -23.34 -0.43 5.62
C ARG A 592 -23.73 0.81 6.42
N ALA A 593 -23.67 0.72 7.75
CA ALA A 593 -23.91 1.87 8.62
C ALA A 593 -22.83 2.95 8.45
N TRP A 594 -21.57 2.57 8.23
CA TRP A 594 -20.50 3.54 7.93
C TRP A 594 -20.79 4.35 6.68
N ALA A 595 -21.35 3.74 5.63
CA ALA A 595 -21.72 4.46 4.41
C ALA A 595 -22.78 5.57 4.65
N SER A 596 -23.51 5.50 5.76
CA SER A 596 -24.53 6.49 6.15
C SER A 596 -24.09 7.42 7.28
N ALA A 597 -23.12 7.05 8.12
CA ALA A 597 -22.76 7.79 9.34
C ALA A 597 -21.24 8.09 9.50
N GLY A 598 -20.37 7.45 8.72
CA GLY A 598 -18.92 7.44 8.89
C GLY A 598 -18.44 6.45 9.95
N THR A 599 -17.12 6.25 10.01
CA THR A 599 -16.44 5.36 10.99
C THR A 599 -16.09 6.05 12.31
N ALA A 600 -15.80 7.36 12.29
CA ALA A 600 -15.34 8.11 13.47
C ALA A 600 -16.46 8.71 14.32
N ARG A 601 -17.71 8.75 13.83
CA ARG A 601 -18.83 9.37 14.53
C ARG A 601 -19.66 8.24 15.13
N PRO A 602 -19.73 8.12 16.46
CA PRO A 602 -20.51 7.06 17.08
C PRO A 602 -21.94 7.12 16.51
N PRO A 603 -22.57 5.98 16.18
CA PRO A 603 -24.00 5.98 15.98
C PRO A 603 -24.61 6.56 17.25
N ALA A 604 -25.39 7.63 17.10
CA ALA A 604 -26.07 8.28 18.21
C ALA A 604 -26.79 7.20 19.02
N LYS A 605 -26.30 6.92 20.24
CA LYS A 605 -26.93 6.07 21.26
C LYS A 605 -27.75 4.89 20.70
N GLN A 606 -27.13 3.76 20.38
CA GLN A 606 -27.79 2.51 20.76
C GLN A 606 -27.59 2.37 22.26
N ALA A 607 -28.61 2.85 22.97
CA ALA A 607 -28.75 2.72 24.40
C ALA A 607 -28.54 1.27 24.82
N ARG A 608 -27.90 1.10 25.98
CA ARG A 608 -28.02 -0.10 26.81
C ARG A 608 -29.46 -0.61 26.74
N GLY A 609 -29.62 -1.82 26.22
CA GLY A 609 -30.77 -2.70 26.38
C GLY A 609 -30.24 -4.00 26.93
#